data_AF-A0A7S2I0V3-F1
#
_entry.id   AF-A0A7S2I0V3-F1
#
_cell.length_a   1.000
_cell.length_b   1.000
_cell.length_c   1.000
_cell.angle_alpha   90.00
_cell.angle_beta   90.00
_cell.angle_gamma   90.00
#
_symmetry.space_group_name_H-M   'P 1'
#
loop_
_entity.id
_entity.type
_entity.pdbx_description
1 polymer ?
#
loop_
_entity_poly.entity_id
_entity_poly.type
_entity_poly.pdbx_seq_one_letter_code
_entity_poly.pdbx_strand_id
1 'polypeptide(L)'
;GCLAFGTFAVPMKGKSANSVNIDPFVFQTYKTTMSFLTCWFVLFFGVPFKYDPIGIISGLLWVPAGTFGIYGVRNAGIAICVGTWSGVTVLVSFIWGLFIFGEQVRSRIQTLLAVLLLLLGLGGMAYFSSSHRQKKHQQGTTPPLVHNDLTERLLSDDKIEHDGIKEQGLDNSNDDDDDDDMERGDSLLTASSSSSNGEDELTSFDSLIGSSGAIEMEAKPDTEQDEEERRRKEVISVCGLKVSRFSLGLAGAVYNGALGGSAIVPMHYSEIHGLPFVISFAIGASIVTATIWLLRFLYHLQRLGNFQSAWNALPSFHLRVMCIPGAIAGTLWSIGNVASILAVTYLGEGIGMSVVQSAMMVSGLWGILYFKEIRGMYNIFWWFVAACITLVSIIFLSHEHEAIKNP
;
A
#
# COMPACT_ATOMS: atom_id res chain seq x y z
N GLY A 1 -2.77 19.28 5.67
CA GLY A 1 -1.64 18.49 5.12
C GLY A 1 -1.58 17.09 5.69
N CYS A 2 -1.13 16.94 6.94
CA CYS A 2 -0.78 15.64 7.53
C CYS A 2 -1.93 14.62 7.57
N LEU A 3 -3.17 15.05 7.81
CA LEU A 3 -4.34 14.16 7.73
C LEU A 3 -4.53 13.57 6.33
N ALA A 4 -4.32 14.38 5.28
CA ALA A 4 -4.49 13.96 3.90
C ALA A 4 -3.37 12.99 3.48
N PHE A 5 -2.10 13.31 3.78
CA PHE A 5 -0.97 12.40 3.57
C PHE A 5 -0.96 11.17 4.47
N GLY A 6 -1.61 11.21 5.64
CA GLY A 6 -1.76 10.03 6.47
C GLY A 6 -2.86 9.09 6.00
N THR A 7 -3.82 9.61 5.23
CA THR A 7 -5.04 8.89 4.83
C THR A 7 -5.03 8.46 3.36
N PHE A 8 -4.19 9.05 2.49
CA PHE A 8 -4.21 8.74 1.04
C PHE A 8 -3.98 7.26 0.73
N ALA A 9 -3.26 6.53 1.59
CA ALA A 9 -3.00 5.10 1.42
C ALA A 9 -4.19 4.20 1.80
N VAL A 10 -5.20 4.73 2.52
CA VAL A 10 -6.34 3.95 3.02
C VAL A 10 -7.23 3.43 1.88
N PRO A 11 -7.68 4.26 0.90
CA PRO A 11 -8.47 3.77 -0.23
C PRO A 11 -7.73 2.70 -1.05
N MET A 12 -6.39 2.75 -1.06
CA MET A 12 -5.54 1.81 -1.81
C MET A 12 -5.63 0.38 -1.31
N LYS A 13 -5.95 0.21 -0.03
CA LYS A 13 -6.05 -1.09 0.63
C LYS A 13 -7.50 -1.52 0.85
N GLY A 14 -8.46 -0.76 0.30
CA GLY A 14 -9.86 -1.15 0.28
C GLY A 14 -10.06 -2.49 -0.44
N LYS A 15 -11.12 -3.23 -0.06
CA LYS A 15 -11.47 -4.54 -0.65
C LYS A 15 -11.51 -4.50 -2.18
N SER A 16 -12.06 -3.43 -2.74
CA SER A 16 -12.14 -3.20 -4.19
C SER A 16 -10.75 -3.10 -4.84
N ALA A 17 -9.81 -2.34 -4.27
CA ALA A 17 -8.47 -2.16 -4.82
C ALA A 17 -7.59 -3.42 -4.69
N ASN A 18 -7.75 -4.19 -3.61
CA ASN A 18 -7.02 -5.45 -3.43
C ASN A 18 -7.56 -6.58 -4.31
N SER A 19 -8.83 -6.52 -4.73
CA SER A 19 -9.45 -7.58 -5.54
C SER A 19 -8.84 -7.74 -6.94
N VAL A 20 -8.08 -6.76 -7.42
CA VAL A 20 -7.67 -6.69 -8.84
C VAL A 20 -6.14 -6.72 -9.06
N ASN A 21 -5.33 -6.86 -8.01
CA ASN A 21 -3.85 -6.89 -8.09
C ASN A 21 -3.26 -5.93 -9.16
N ILE A 22 -3.68 -4.67 -9.12
CA ILE A 22 -3.36 -3.65 -10.14
C ILE A 22 -1.86 -3.42 -10.20
N ASP A 23 -1.26 -3.08 -11.34
CA ASP A 23 0.15 -2.70 -11.42
C ASP A 23 0.47 -1.43 -10.58
N PRO A 24 1.59 -1.36 -9.81
CA PRO A 24 1.93 -0.19 -9.00
C PRO A 24 1.98 1.12 -9.80
N PHE A 25 2.39 1.06 -11.06
CA PHE A 25 2.49 2.21 -11.94
C PHE A 25 1.13 2.71 -12.42
N VAL A 26 0.16 1.82 -12.60
CA VAL A 26 -1.25 2.20 -12.83
C VAL A 26 -1.76 3.02 -11.66
N PHE A 27 -1.46 2.61 -10.43
CA PHE A 27 -1.85 3.37 -9.25
C PHE A 27 -1.15 4.74 -9.20
N GLN A 28 0.16 4.79 -9.46
CA GLN A 28 0.89 6.04 -9.56
C GLN A 28 0.28 6.97 -10.62
N THR A 29 -0.23 6.42 -11.72
CA THR A 29 -0.90 7.18 -12.78
C THR A 29 -2.18 7.86 -12.27
N TYR A 30 -3.05 7.15 -11.54
CA TYR A 30 -4.23 7.78 -10.92
C TYR A 30 -3.84 8.94 -10.00
N LYS A 31 -2.79 8.76 -9.19
CA LYS A 31 -2.29 9.82 -8.29
C LYS A 31 -1.76 11.02 -9.08
N THR A 32 -0.98 10.80 -10.13
CA THR A 32 -0.49 11.88 -11.01
C THR A 32 -1.65 12.59 -11.71
N THR A 33 -2.61 11.85 -12.26
CA THR A 33 -3.79 12.42 -12.94
C THR A 33 -4.58 13.30 -11.99
N MET A 34 -4.85 12.85 -10.76
CA MET A 34 -5.53 13.70 -9.79
C MET A 34 -4.69 14.89 -9.39
N SER A 35 -3.37 14.75 -9.24
CA SER A 35 -2.48 15.89 -8.99
C SER A 35 -2.56 16.94 -10.09
N PHE A 36 -2.64 16.50 -11.36
CA PHE A 36 -2.79 17.40 -12.50
C PHE A 36 -4.17 18.06 -12.54
N LEU A 37 -5.24 17.31 -12.30
CA LEU A 37 -6.59 17.88 -12.30
C LEU A 37 -6.81 18.88 -11.15
N THR A 38 -6.25 18.58 -9.99
CA THR A 38 -6.43 19.38 -8.77
C THR A 38 -5.46 20.57 -8.68
N CYS A 39 -4.32 20.57 -9.38
CA CYS A 39 -3.37 21.68 -9.29
C CYS A 39 -3.96 23.00 -9.79
N TRP A 40 -4.86 22.97 -10.77
CA TRP A 40 -5.49 24.17 -11.34
C TRP A 40 -6.36 24.93 -10.33
N PHE A 41 -6.79 24.28 -9.24
CA PHE A 41 -7.58 24.95 -8.21
C PHE A 41 -6.83 26.10 -7.54
N VAL A 42 -5.49 26.09 -7.56
CA VAL A 42 -4.69 27.21 -7.00
C VAL A 42 -4.96 28.53 -7.73
N LEU A 43 -5.38 28.49 -8.99
CA LEU A 43 -5.73 29.69 -9.76
C LEU A 43 -6.98 30.39 -9.22
N PHE A 44 -7.95 29.63 -8.68
CA PHE A 44 -9.13 30.21 -8.03
C PHE A 44 -8.80 30.97 -6.75
N PHE A 45 -7.65 30.69 -6.12
CA PHE A 45 -7.15 31.43 -4.97
C PHE A 45 -6.35 32.69 -5.35
N GLY A 46 -6.38 33.10 -6.62
CA GLY A 46 -5.70 34.31 -7.11
C GLY A 46 -4.20 34.13 -7.35
N VAL A 47 -3.69 32.89 -7.36
CA VAL A 47 -2.29 32.61 -7.68
C VAL A 47 -2.08 32.75 -9.19
N PRO A 48 -1.11 33.57 -9.65
CA PRO A 48 -0.87 33.72 -11.08
C PRO A 48 -0.32 32.42 -11.66
N PHE A 49 -0.75 32.08 -12.88
CA PHE A 49 -0.17 30.98 -13.62
C PHE A 49 1.29 31.31 -13.94
N LYS A 50 2.21 30.49 -13.42
CA LYS A 50 3.63 30.52 -13.75
C LYS A 50 4.08 29.09 -13.99
N TYR A 51 4.89 28.89 -15.02
CA TYR A 51 5.43 27.60 -15.38
C TYR A 51 6.95 27.66 -15.40
N ASP A 52 7.58 26.66 -14.79
CA ASP A 52 9.02 26.46 -14.81
C ASP A 52 9.31 24.99 -15.15
N PRO A 53 10.10 24.70 -16.21
CA PRO A 53 10.52 23.36 -16.59
C PRO A 53 11.21 22.56 -15.47
N ILE A 54 11.76 23.21 -14.44
CA ILE A 54 12.34 22.54 -13.27
C ILE A 54 11.34 21.61 -12.57
N GLY A 55 10.02 21.88 -12.70
CA GLY A 55 8.97 20.97 -12.26
C GLY A 55 9.04 19.57 -12.87
N ILE A 56 9.62 19.41 -14.07
CA ILE A 56 9.87 18.10 -14.70
C ILE A 56 10.89 17.29 -13.89
N ILE A 57 11.92 17.93 -13.35
CA ILE A 57 12.93 17.26 -12.51
C ILE A 57 12.26 16.76 -11.22
N SER A 58 11.43 17.59 -10.59
CA SER A 58 10.61 17.16 -9.45
C SER A 58 9.69 15.98 -9.79
N GLY A 59 9.06 16.02 -10.96
CA GLY A 59 8.27 14.90 -11.49
C GLY A 59 9.10 13.64 -11.70
N LEU A 60 10.34 13.76 -12.18
CA LEU A 60 11.26 12.65 -12.43
C LEU A 60 11.72 11.98 -11.13
N LEU A 61 11.86 12.75 -10.06
CA LEU A 61 12.17 12.20 -8.73
C LEU A 61 10.91 11.55 -8.13
N TRP A 62 9.76 12.21 -8.25
CA TRP A 62 8.53 11.80 -7.57
C TRP A 62 7.82 10.58 -8.18
N VAL A 63 7.72 10.49 -9.52
CA VAL A 63 6.93 9.43 -10.17
C VAL A 63 7.55 8.04 -9.95
N PRO A 64 8.87 7.83 -10.17
CA PRO A 64 9.52 6.57 -9.83
C PRO A 64 9.48 6.29 -8.34
N ALA A 65 9.77 7.28 -7.49
CA ALA A 65 9.70 7.14 -6.03
C ALA A 65 8.34 6.57 -5.61
N GLY A 66 7.26 7.23 -6.02
CA GLY A 66 5.89 6.81 -5.69
C GLY A 66 5.57 5.40 -6.18
N THR A 67 6.00 5.04 -7.39
CA THR A 67 5.80 3.68 -7.94
C THR A 67 6.48 2.61 -7.09
N PHE A 68 7.74 2.83 -6.70
CA PHE A 68 8.47 1.93 -5.81
C PHE A 68 7.94 1.93 -4.38
N GLY A 69 7.40 3.06 -3.91
CA GLY A 69 6.71 3.14 -2.62
C GLY A 69 5.45 2.28 -2.59
N ILE A 70 4.63 2.33 -3.65
CA ILE A 70 3.42 1.51 -3.80
C ILE A 70 3.79 0.03 -3.89
N TYR A 71 4.84 -0.29 -4.66
CA TYR A 71 5.39 -1.64 -4.69
C TYR A 71 5.86 -2.08 -3.30
N GLY A 72 6.53 -1.19 -2.56
CA GLY A 72 6.97 -1.41 -1.18
C GLY A 72 5.82 -1.82 -0.27
N VAL A 73 4.79 -0.97 -0.21
CA VAL A 73 3.58 -1.15 0.60
C VAL A 73 2.94 -2.52 0.37
N ARG A 74 2.88 -2.97 -0.89
CA ARG A 74 2.26 -4.26 -1.23
C ARG A 74 3.06 -5.47 -0.79
N ASN A 75 4.38 -5.34 -0.68
CA ASN A 75 5.27 -6.46 -0.38
C ASN A 75 5.71 -6.51 1.09
N ALA A 76 5.80 -5.36 1.77
CA ALA A 76 6.24 -5.28 3.18
C ALA A 76 5.17 -4.69 4.13
N GLY A 77 4.06 -4.18 3.61
CA GLY A 77 2.94 -3.62 4.39
C GLY A 77 3.01 -2.11 4.57
N ILE A 78 1.84 -1.48 4.77
CA ILE A 78 1.71 -0.01 4.90
C ILE A 78 2.55 0.47 6.08
N ALA A 79 2.33 -0.08 7.27
CA ALA A 79 2.90 0.52 8.48
C ALA A 79 4.45 0.49 8.54
N ILE A 80 5.08 -0.59 8.06
CA ILE A 80 6.55 -0.68 7.99
C ILE A 80 7.08 0.25 6.90
N CYS A 81 6.55 0.16 5.67
CA CYS A 81 7.03 0.98 4.57
C CYS A 81 6.87 2.47 4.87
N VAL A 82 5.71 2.90 5.41
CA VAL A 82 5.45 4.30 5.77
C VAL A 82 6.52 4.80 6.70
N GLY A 83 6.82 4.05 7.76
CA GLY A 83 7.86 4.44 8.70
C GLY A 83 9.25 4.48 8.10
N THR A 84 9.62 3.48 7.30
CA THR A 84 10.92 3.44 6.64
C THR A 84 11.11 4.62 5.69
N TRP A 85 10.17 4.87 4.77
CA TRP A 85 10.35 5.97 3.82
C TRP A 85 10.29 7.32 4.53
N SER A 86 9.48 7.47 5.58
CA SER A 86 9.37 8.74 6.33
C SER A 86 10.69 9.08 7.00
N GLY A 87 11.35 8.10 7.65
CA GLY A 87 12.67 8.29 8.25
C GLY A 87 13.75 8.64 7.22
N VAL A 88 13.77 7.94 6.08
CA VAL A 88 14.72 8.23 4.99
C VAL A 88 14.45 9.61 4.37
N THR A 89 13.17 9.99 4.22
CA THR A 89 12.77 11.31 3.70
C THR A 89 13.32 12.42 4.58
N VAL A 90 13.14 12.30 5.91
CA VAL A 90 13.67 13.27 6.88
C VAL A 90 15.18 13.39 6.77
N LEU A 91 15.90 12.27 6.74
CA LEU A 91 17.35 12.27 6.60
C LEU A 91 17.81 13.00 5.34
N VAL A 92 17.19 12.68 4.20
CA VAL A 92 17.55 13.30 2.92
C VAL A 92 17.21 14.78 2.89
N SER A 93 16.03 15.18 3.37
CA SER A 93 15.64 16.59 3.44
C SER A 93 16.54 17.39 4.37
N PHE A 94 17.02 16.82 5.48
CA PHE A 94 18.03 17.48 6.32
C PHE A 94 19.39 17.61 5.65
N ILE A 95 19.80 16.62 4.86
CA ILE A 95 21.04 16.70 4.09
C ILE A 95 20.96 17.87 3.11
N TRP A 96 19.83 18.01 2.40
CA TRP A 96 19.58 19.16 1.52
C TRP A 96 19.52 20.49 2.28
N GLY A 97 18.67 20.58 3.31
CA GLY A 97 18.46 21.82 4.07
C GLY A 97 19.71 22.34 4.78
N LEU A 98 20.35 21.51 5.61
CA LEU A 98 21.46 21.96 6.46
C LEU A 98 22.79 22.09 5.71
N PHE A 99 23.11 21.14 4.83
CA PHE A 99 24.44 21.10 4.20
C PHE A 99 24.49 21.80 2.83
N ILE A 100 23.40 21.77 2.07
CA ILE A 100 23.39 22.28 0.68
C ILE A 100 22.76 23.67 0.64
N PHE A 101 21.58 23.85 1.23
CA PHE A 101 20.90 25.14 1.28
C PHE A 101 21.39 26.06 2.40
N GLY A 102 22.10 25.51 3.38
CA GLY A 102 22.69 26.28 4.48
C GLY A 102 21.62 26.94 5.35
N GLU A 103 20.49 26.26 5.56
CA GLU A 103 19.40 26.75 6.41
C GLU A 103 19.93 27.13 7.81
N GLN A 104 19.60 28.34 8.26
CA GLN A 104 20.06 28.84 9.56
C GLN A 104 19.26 28.17 10.67
N VAL A 105 19.99 27.52 11.58
CA VAL A 105 19.44 26.91 12.79
C VAL A 105 20.15 27.49 14.00
N ARG A 106 19.40 27.72 15.07
CA ARG A 106 19.90 28.36 16.29
C ARG A 106 21.10 27.60 16.89
N SER A 107 21.01 26.27 16.92
CA SER A 107 22.13 25.41 17.29
C SER A 107 22.16 24.15 16.42
N ARG A 108 23.28 23.96 15.71
CA ARG A 108 23.51 22.75 14.89
C ARG A 108 23.47 21.48 15.72
N ILE A 109 23.96 21.52 16.96
CA ILE A 109 23.99 20.34 17.84
C ILE A 109 22.58 19.99 18.31
N GLN A 110 21.78 20.98 18.74
CA GLN A 110 20.40 20.75 19.18
C GLN A 110 19.54 20.26 18.02
N THR A 111 19.74 20.80 16.82
CA THR A 111 19.09 20.33 15.59
C THR A 111 19.43 18.87 15.32
N LEU A 112 20.72 18.48 15.33
CA LEU A 112 21.14 17.09 15.12
C LEU A 112 20.54 16.14 16.18
N LEU A 113 20.49 16.55 17.44
CA LEU A 113 19.85 15.77 18.51
C LEU A 113 18.33 15.62 18.26
N ALA A 114 17.65 16.68 17.81
CA ALA A 114 16.24 16.63 17.45
C ALA A 114 15.99 15.68 16.27
N VAL A 115 16.85 15.69 15.25
CA VAL A 115 16.77 14.76 14.11
C VAL A 115 16.96 13.32 14.57
N LEU A 116 17.97 13.05 15.41
CA LEU A 116 18.21 11.72 15.95
C LEU A 116 16.99 11.22 16.75
N LEU A 117 16.41 12.07 17.59
CA LEU A 117 15.23 11.73 18.35
C LEU A 117 14.00 11.48 17.45
N LEU A 118 13.86 12.29 16.39
CA LEU A 118 12.82 12.12 15.37
C LEU A 118 12.95 10.77 14.66
N LEU A 119 14.16 10.39 14.26
CA LEU A 119 14.44 9.09 13.62
C LEU A 119 14.23 7.91 14.55
N LEU A 120 14.56 8.06 15.84
CA LEU A 120 14.26 7.05 16.86
C LEU A 120 12.75 6.87 17.02
N GLY A 121 11.97 7.96 17.03
CA GLY A 121 10.51 7.91 17.09
C GLY A 121 9.89 7.26 15.83
N LEU A 122 10.31 7.68 14.63
CA LEU A 122 9.84 7.10 13.37
C LEU A 122 10.23 5.61 13.24
N GLY A 123 11.47 5.28 13.59
CA GLY A 123 11.99 3.91 13.62
C GLY A 123 11.28 3.04 14.65
N GLY A 124 11.00 3.58 15.84
CA GLY A 124 10.22 2.90 16.87
C GLY A 124 8.81 2.58 16.39
N MET A 125 8.10 3.56 15.81
CA MET A 125 6.78 3.32 15.24
C MET A 125 6.82 2.26 14.13
N ALA A 126 7.81 2.29 13.23
CA ALA A 126 7.97 1.28 12.18
C ALA A 126 8.22 -0.12 12.76
N TYR A 127 9.07 -0.20 13.79
CA TYR A 127 9.46 -1.44 14.45
C TYR A 127 8.26 -2.13 15.15
N PHE A 128 7.52 -1.38 15.96
CA PHE A 128 6.33 -1.91 16.66
C PHE A 128 5.15 -2.17 15.72
N SER A 129 5.19 -1.62 14.51
CA SER A 129 4.23 -1.92 13.45
C SER A 129 4.52 -3.21 12.68
N SER A 130 5.67 -3.85 12.88
CA SER A 130 6.09 -4.96 12.03
C SER A 130 5.32 -6.27 12.29
N SER A 131 4.56 -6.74 11.28
CA SER A 131 3.73 -7.95 11.38
C SER A 131 4.55 -9.24 11.52
N HIS A 132 5.81 -9.27 11.07
CA HIS A 132 6.69 -10.45 11.19
C HIS A 132 7.01 -10.79 12.66
N ARG A 133 7.03 -9.78 13.53
CA ARG A 133 7.24 -9.98 14.98
C ARG A 133 5.96 -10.45 15.69
N GLN A 134 4.78 -10.07 15.19
CA GLN A 134 3.50 -10.50 15.75
C GLN A 134 3.28 -12.01 15.61
N LYS A 135 3.65 -12.61 14.47
CA LYS A 135 3.58 -14.07 14.28
C LYS A 135 4.53 -14.82 15.23
N LYS A 136 5.75 -14.29 15.42
CA LYS A 136 6.75 -14.91 16.31
C LYS A 136 6.35 -14.87 17.80
N HIS A 137 5.64 -13.82 18.23
CA HIS A 137 5.15 -13.73 19.61
C HIS A 137 3.91 -14.60 19.86
N GLN A 138 3.03 -14.76 18.87
CA GLN A 138 1.87 -15.66 18.94
C GLN A 138 2.27 -17.15 18.92
N GLN A 139 3.32 -17.54 18.17
CA GLN A 139 3.87 -18.90 18.22
C GLN A 139 4.65 -19.21 19.52
N GLY A 140 5.12 -18.19 20.24
CA GLY A 140 5.83 -18.35 21.52
C GLY A 140 4.94 -18.40 22.76
N THR A 141 3.61 -18.33 22.61
CA THR A 141 2.65 -18.34 23.73
C THR A 141 1.71 -19.55 23.76
N THR A 142 1.84 -20.48 22.81
CA THR A 142 1.27 -21.82 22.96
C THR A 142 2.13 -22.61 23.97
N PRO A 143 1.60 -23.04 25.14
CA PRO A 143 2.28 -24.03 25.95
C PRO A 143 2.53 -25.27 25.10
N PRO A 144 3.64 -26.01 25.30
CA PRO A 144 3.84 -27.26 24.58
C PRO A 144 2.63 -28.14 24.85
N LEU A 145 1.92 -28.50 23.78
CA LEU A 145 0.89 -29.53 23.84
C LEU A 145 1.61 -30.77 24.39
N VAL A 146 1.29 -31.11 25.64
CA VAL A 146 1.64 -32.39 26.23
C VAL A 146 0.98 -33.42 25.32
N HIS A 147 1.79 -34.05 24.48
CA HIS A 147 1.38 -35.19 23.70
C HIS A 147 0.97 -36.25 24.72
N ASN A 148 -0.33 -36.43 24.93
CA ASN A 148 -0.85 -37.50 25.78
C ASN A 148 -0.57 -38.82 25.05
N ASP A 149 0.56 -39.42 25.39
CA ASP A 149 1.10 -40.72 24.98
C ASP A 149 0.24 -41.92 25.51
N LEU A 150 -1.03 -41.66 25.81
CA LEU A 150 -1.98 -42.58 26.46
C LEU A 150 -3.07 -43.08 25.49
N THR A 151 -3.33 -42.35 24.40
CA THR A 151 -4.36 -42.75 23.43
C THR A 151 -3.86 -43.81 22.44
N GLU A 152 -2.53 -43.92 22.25
CA GLU A 152 -1.92 -44.87 21.30
C GLU A 152 -1.69 -46.27 21.91
N ARG A 153 -1.81 -46.42 23.24
CA ARG A 153 -1.66 -47.71 23.95
C ARG A 153 -2.96 -48.46 24.21
N LEU A 154 -4.12 -47.90 23.87
CA LEU A 154 -5.43 -48.53 24.09
C LEU A 154 -6.06 -49.10 22.82
N LEU A 155 -5.36 -49.08 21.69
CA LEU A 155 -5.83 -49.65 20.42
C LEU A 155 -4.98 -50.85 19.93
N SER A 156 -4.07 -51.36 20.76
CA SER A 156 -3.17 -52.46 20.40
C SER A 156 -3.54 -53.84 20.95
N ASP A 157 -4.70 -54.00 21.59
CA ASP A 157 -5.21 -55.31 22.03
C ASP A 157 -6.63 -55.54 21.51
N ASP A 158 -6.71 -56.01 20.27
CA ASP A 158 -7.72 -57.00 19.86
C ASP A 158 -7.23 -57.68 18.58
N LYS A 159 -6.49 -58.77 18.76
CA LYS A 159 -6.27 -59.80 17.74
C LYS A 159 -7.30 -60.91 17.96
N ILE A 160 -8.15 -61.18 16.98
CA ILE A 160 -8.68 -62.51 16.74
C ILE A 160 -8.43 -62.86 15.27
N GLU A 161 -7.68 -63.95 15.08
CA GLU A 161 -7.39 -64.64 13.83
C GLU A 161 -8.64 -65.29 13.22
N HIS A 162 -8.72 -65.33 11.88
CA HIS A 162 -8.96 -66.59 11.17
C HIS A 162 -8.54 -66.52 9.70
N ASP A 163 -7.53 -67.34 9.39
CA ASP A 163 -7.28 -68.17 8.21
C ASP A 163 -7.80 -67.81 6.81
N GLY A 164 -6.80 -67.56 5.94
CA GLY A 164 -6.52 -68.19 4.63
C GLY A 164 -7.60 -68.87 3.79
N ILE A 165 -7.58 -68.56 2.48
CA ILE A 165 -7.38 -69.51 1.36
C ILE A 165 -7.06 -68.69 0.07
N LYS A 166 -6.11 -69.19 -0.72
CA LYS A 166 -5.70 -68.73 -2.06
C LYS A 166 -6.55 -69.40 -3.15
N GLU A 167 -6.74 -68.75 -4.31
CA GLU A 167 -6.58 -69.27 -5.70
C GLU A 167 -7.28 -68.33 -6.70
N GLN A 168 -6.54 -67.71 -7.65
CA GLN A 168 -6.29 -68.10 -9.05
C GLN A 168 -7.47 -67.92 -10.03
N GLY A 169 -7.23 -67.08 -11.05
CA GLY A 169 -7.36 -67.51 -12.45
C GLY A 169 -8.61 -67.12 -13.26
N LEU A 170 -8.33 -66.46 -14.39
CA LEU A 170 -8.92 -66.64 -15.74
C LEU A 170 -10.18 -65.86 -16.15
N ASP A 171 -9.92 -64.94 -17.09
CA ASP A 171 -10.40 -64.86 -18.48
C ASP A 171 -11.88 -64.75 -18.85
N ASN A 172 -12.02 -64.00 -19.96
CA ASN A 172 -13.08 -64.00 -20.98
C ASN A 172 -14.39 -63.31 -20.64
N SER A 173 -15.13 -62.73 -21.57
CA SER A 173 -14.94 -62.13 -22.91
C SER A 173 -16.38 -61.88 -23.36
N ASN A 174 -16.63 -60.76 -24.04
CA ASN A 174 -17.71 -60.50 -24.99
C ASN A 174 -19.15 -60.94 -24.64
N ASP A 175 -20.11 -60.04 -24.79
CA ASP A 175 -20.97 -60.07 -25.97
C ASP A 175 -21.92 -58.86 -25.97
N ASP A 176 -22.10 -58.38 -27.19
CA ASP A 176 -22.97 -57.30 -27.64
C ASP A 176 -24.46 -57.69 -27.51
N ASP A 177 -25.35 -56.70 -27.55
CA ASP A 177 -26.53 -56.62 -28.44
C ASP A 177 -27.63 -55.68 -27.86
N ASP A 178 -27.73 -54.53 -28.55
CA ASP A 178 -28.92 -53.98 -29.23
C ASP A 178 -30.22 -53.56 -28.49
N ASP A 179 -30.48 -52.25 -28.66
CA ASP A 179 -31.67 -51.58 -29.19
C ASP A 179 -33.08 -51.77 -28.58
N ASP A 180 -33.71 -50.65 -28.23
CA ASP A 180 -34.97 -50.24 -28.88
C ASP A 180 -35.39 -48.78 -28.54
N ASP A 181 -35.80 -48.07 -29.59
CA ASP A 181 -36.27 -46.68 -29.70
C ASP A 181 -37.64 -46.41 -29.04
N MET A 182 -37.93 -45.15 -28.65
CA MET A 182 -39.08 -44.40 -29.22
C MET A 182 -39.22 -42.93 -28.76
N GLU A 183 -39.59 -42.11 -29.75
CA GLU A 183 -39.84 -40.65 -29.78
C GLU A 183 -41.17 -40.14 -29.15
N ARG A 184 -41.30 -38.79 -29.18
CA ARG A 184 -42.48 -37.87 -29.11
C ARG A 184 -42.75 -37.27 -27.73
N GLY A 185 -43.06 -35.98 -27.55
CA GLY A 185 -43.42 -34.90 -28.46
C GLY A 185 -44.36 -33.93 -27.72
N ASP A 186 -44.13 -32.62 -27.91
CA ASP A 186 -45.06 -31.48 -27.77
C ASP A 186 -45.52 -30.89 -26.40
N SER A 187 -45.10 -29.63 -26.21
CA SER A 187 -45.93 -28.40 -26.12
C SER A 187 -46.71 -28.00 -24.85
N LEU A 188 -46.40 -26.81 -24.30
CA LEU A 188 -47.24 -25.57 -24.17
C LEU A 188 -46.69 -24.64 -23.06
N LEU A 189 -46.32 -23.38 -23.36
CA LEU A 189 -47.05 -22.11 -23.08
C LEU A 189 -47.27 -21.82 -21.57
N THR A 190 -46.99 -20.65 -20.98
CA THR A 190 -47.23 -19.26 -21.41
C THR A 190 -46.51 -18.26 -20.50
N ALA A 191 -46.29 -17.06 -21.04
CA ALA A 191 -45.63 -15.90 -20.45
C ALA A 191 -46.58 -14.87 -19.80
N SER A 192 -45.94 -13.86 -19.18
CA SER A 192 -46.36 -12.44 -19.05
C SER A 192 -47.29 -12.06 -17.87
N SER A 193 -46.84 -11.21 -16.93
CA SER A 193 -46.85 -9.72 -16.90
C SER A 193 -48.01 -9.22 -15.98
N SER A 194 -48.04 -8.10 -15.24
CA SER A 194 -47.40 -6.78 -15.35
C SER A 194 -47.74 -5.91 -14.10
N SER A 195 -46.83 -4.99 -13.74
CA SER A 195 -47.01 -3.56 -13.31
C SER A 195 -48.14 -3.09 -12.36
N SER A 196 -47.88 -2.29 -11.30
CA SER A 196 -47.66 -0.81 -11.29
C SER A 196 -47.94 -0.12 -9.91
N ASN A 197 -47.14 0.93 -9.61
CA ASN A 197 -47.44 2.23 -8.95
C ASN A 197 -47.49 2.49 -7.42
N GLY A 198 -46.85 3.64 -7.04
CA GLY A 198 -47.19 4.60 -5.96
C GLY A 198 -46.32 4.54 -4.69
N GLU A 199 -45.30 5.38 -4.49
CA GLU A 199 -45.25 6.71 -3.82
C GLU A 199 -45.06 6.67 -2.27
N ASP A 200 -44.12 7.52 -1.80
CA ASP A 200 -43.82 8.01 -0.44
C ASP A 200 -43.31 7.07 0.68
N GLU A 201 -42.09 7.31 1.19
CA GLU A 201 -41.82 7.68 2.60
C GLU A 201 -40.30 7.75 2.93
N LEU A 202 -39.86 8.89 3.46
CA LEU A 202 -38.74 8.99 4.39
C LEU A 202 -39.11 8.20 5.65
N THR A 203 -38.23 7.33 6.18
CA THR A 203 -37.83 7.21 7.61
C THR A 203 -37.19 5.86 7.96
N SER A 204 -36.24 5.94 8.91
CA SER A 204 -35.71 4.85 9.76
C SER A 204 -34.66 3.88 9.18
N PHE A 205 -33.40 4.19 9.47
CA PHE A 205 -32.22 3.35 9.26
C PHE A 205 -31.84 2.59 10.56
N ASP A 206 -32.83 2.15 11.34
CA ASP A 206 -32.61 1.83 12.77
C ASP A 206 -33.28 0.55 13.30
N SER A 207 -33.46 -0.49 12.46
CA SER A 207 -34.15 -1.71 12.91
C SER A 207 -33.60 -3.07 12.42
N LEU A 208 -32.29 -3.18 12.15
CA LEU A 208 -31.65 -4.49 11.91
C LEU A 208 -30.35 -4.70 12.70
N ILE A 209 -30.34 -4.25 13.95
CA ILE A 209 -29.41 -4.74 14.98
C ILE A 209 -30.21 -5.61 15.94
N GLY A 210 -30.11 -6.93 15.80
CA GLY A 210 -30.70 -7.84 16.78
C GLY A 210 -30.95 -9.27 16.29
N SER A 211 -29.91 -10.01 15.91
CA SER A 211 -29.84 -11.44 16.25
C SER A 211 -28.42 -11.97 16.06
N SER A 212 -27.83 -12.41 17.16
CA SER A 212 -26.58 -13.15 17.26
C SER A 212 -26.65 -14.48 16.52
N GLY A 213 -25.71 -14.69 15.62
CA GLY A 213 -25.30 -16.00 15.13
C GLY A 213 -23.82 -15.91 14.79
N ALA A 214 -22.95 -16.27 15.74
CA ALA A 214 -21.52 -16.36 15.51
C ALA A 214 -21.27 -17.46 14.47
N ILE A 215 -20.98 -17.07 13.22
CA ILE A 215 -20.39 -17.97 12.24
C ILE A 215 -18.90 -17.99 12.56
N GLU A 216 -18.53 -18.94 13.42
CA GLU A 216 -17.16 -19.32 13.69
C GLU A 216 -16.60 -19.95 12.40
N MET A 217 -15.87 -19.14 11.64
CA MET A 217 -15.22 -19.59 10.42
C MET A 217 -13.96 -20.35 10.83
N GLU A 218 -14.10 -21.65 11.10
CA GLU A 218 -12.99 -22.57 11.38
C GLU A 218 -11.93 -22.42 10.28
N ALA A 219 -10.73 -21.97 10.68
CA ALA A 219 -9.58 -21.92 9.81
C ALA A 219 -9.09 -23.35 9.56
N LYS A 220 -9.24 -23.82 8.32
CA LYS A 220 -8.68 -25.09 7.86
C LYS A 220 -7.17 -25.13 8.15
N PRO A 221 -6.61 -26.22 8.68
CA PRO A 221 -5.16 -26.31 8.88
C PRO A 221 -4.45 -26.25 7.52
N ASP A 222 -3.50 -25.33 7.39
CA ASP A 222 -2.69 -25.14 6.18
C ASP A 222 -1.88 -26.42 5.90
N THR A 223 -1.95 -26.95 4.66
CA THR A 223 -1.17 -28.13 4.25
C THR A 223 0.31 -27.75 4.07
N GLU A 224 1.27 -28.66 4.29
CA GLU A 224 2.71 -28.39 4.04
C GLU A 224 2.99 -27.89 2.60
N GLN A 225 2.19 -28.32 1.62
CA GLN A 225 2.25 -27.83 0.25
C GLN A 225 1.79 -26.35 0.11
N ASP A 226 0.78 -25.92 0.88
CA ASP A 226 0.32 -24.54 0.91
C ASP A 226 1.37 -23.61 1.58
N GLU A 227 2.09 -24.13 2.57
CA GLU A 227 3.23 -23.44 3.18
C GLU A 227 4.43 -23.32 2.24
N GLU A 228 4.79 -24.38 1.52
CA GLU A 228 5.92 -24.36 0.59
C GLU A 228 5.63 -23.48 -0.63
N GLU A 229 4.40 -23.48 -1.14
CA GLU A 229 3.95 -22.57 -2.21
C GLU A 229 3.93 -21.11 -1.72
N ARG A 230 3.55 -20.85 -0.46
CA ARG A 230 3.71 -19.52 0.18
C ARG A 230 5.17 -19.10 0.27
N ARG A 231 6.07 -19.98 0.73
CA ARG A 231 7.51 -19.70 0.81
C ARG A 231 8.13 -19.44 -0.56
N ARG A 232 7.70 -20.17 -1.60
CA ARG A 232 8.09 -19.91 -3.00
C ARG A 232 7.54 -18.59 -3.52
N LYS A 233 6.30 -18.22 -3.16
CA LYS A 233 5.73 -16.90 -3.48
C LYS A 233 6.44 -15.77 -2.73
N GLU A 234 7.04 -16.01 -1.57
CA GLU A 234 7.77 -15.01 -0.79
C GLU A 234 9.19 -14.71 -1.29
N VAL A 235 9.76 -15.53 -2.19
CA VAL A 235 11.14 -15.37 -2.68
C VAL A 235 11.15 -15.13 -4.19
N ILE A 236 11.71 -13.99 -4.63
CA ILE A 236 11.88 -13.64 -6.04
C ILE A 236 13.36 -13.80 -6.41
N SER A 237 13.64 -14.49 -7.52
CA SER A 237 14.98 -14.51 -8.11
C SER A 237 15.19 -13.22 -8.91
N VAL A 238 16.04 -12.32 -8.42
CA VAL A 238 16.45 -11.10 -9.13
C VAL A 238 17.91 -11.27 -9.48
N CYS A 239 18.23 -11.29 -10.78
CA CYS A 239 19.60 -11.47 -11.28
C CYS A 239 20.34 -12.69 -10.69
N GLY A 240 19.62 -13.80 -10.44
CA GLY A 240 20.19 -15.04 -9.87
C GLY A 240 20.29 -15.06 -8.34
N LEU A 241 19.99 -13.95 -7.65
CA LEU A 241 19.92 -13.88 -6.19
C LEU A 241 18.48 -14.11 -5.71
N LYS A 242 18.31 -15.06 -4.79
CA LYS A 242 17.02 -15.32 -4.12
C LYS A 242 16.78 -14.24 -3.07
N VAL A 243 15.93 -13.26 -3.36
CA VAL A 243 15.60 -12.15 -2.46
C VAL A 243 14.15 -12.28 -1.98
N SER A 244 13.92 -12.09 -0.68
CA SER A 244 12.55 -12.06 -0.14
C SER A 244 11.78 -10.83 -0.68
N ARG A 245 10.49 -11.02 -1.00
CA ARG A 245 9.56 -9.93 -1.34
C ARG A 245 9.53 -8.85 -0.27
N PHE A 246 9.66 -9.24 1.00
CA PHE A 246 9.75 -8.29 2.10
C PHE A 246 10.96 -7.37 1.96
N SER A 247 12.14 -7.92 1.68
CA SER A 247 13.37 -7.14 1.49
C SER A 247 13.29 -6.22 0.28
N LEU A 248 12.69 -6.69 -0.82
CA LEU A 248 12.41 -5.85 -2.00
C LEU A 248 11.43 -4.72 -1.68
N GLY A 249 10.43 -5.01 -0.83
CA GLY A 249 9.48 -4.00 -0.37
C GLY A 249 10.15 -2.92 0.49
N LEU A 250 11.05 -3.33 1.39
CA LEU A 250 11.86 -2.42 2.20
C LEU A 250 12.80 -1.57 1.33
N ALA A 251 13.46 -2.18 0.35
CA ALA A 251 14.30 -1.46 -0.62
C ALA A 251 13.48 -0.42 -1.41
N GLY A 252 12.27 -0.76 -1.84
CA GLY A 252 11.34 0.16 -2.48
C GLY A 252 10.94 1.34 -1.57
N ALA A 253 10.74 1.09 -0.27
CA ALA A 253 10.47 2.15 0.70
C ALA A 253 11.66 3.09 0.92
N VAL A 254 12.88 2.55 1.01
CA VAL A 254 14.11 3.37 1.10
C VAL A 254 14.28 4.21 -0.17
N TYR A 255 14.12 3.62 -1.34
CA TYR A 255 14.19 4.33 -2.62
C TYR A 255 13.15 5.45 -2.72
N ASN A 256 11.90 5.15 -2.34
CA ASN A 256 10.83 6.15 -2.27
C ASN A 256 11.16 7.29 -1.30
N GLY A 257 11.73 6.98 -0.13
CA GLY A 257 12.12 8.01 0.84
C GLY A 257 13.24 8.90 0.32
N ALA A 258 14.25 8.33 -0.35
CA ALA A 258 15.39 9.09 -0.84
C ALA A 258 15.02 10.03 -1.99
N LEU A 259 14.33 9.51 -3.01
CA LEU A 259 13.88 10.33 -4.13
C LEU A 259 12.70 11.23 -3.76
N GLY A 260 11.78 10.75 -2.92
CA GLY A 260 10.65 11.51 -2.42
C GLY A 260 11.07 12.70 -1.56
N GLY A 261 12.07 12.53 -0.68
CA GLY A 261 12.67 13.63 0.08
C GLY A 261 13.47 14.60 -0.77
N SER A 262 13.85 14.21 -1.98
CA SER A 262 14.49 15.11 -2.95
C SER A 262 13.49 15.73 -3.94
N ALA A 263 12.21 15.35 -3.93
CA ALA A 263 11.26 15.73 -4.98
C ALA A 263 10.91 17.22 -4.97
N ILE A 264 10.99 17.89 -3.82
CA ILE A 264 10.70 19.33 -3.66
C ILE A 264 11.98 20.17 -3.78
N VAL A 265 13.16 19.57 -3.63
CA VAL A 265 14.48 20.23 -3.75
C VAL A 265 14.61 21.09 -5.03
N PRO A 266 14.18 20.65 -6.24
CA PRO A 266 14.28 21.49 -7.43
C PRO A 266 13.56 22.83 -7.31
N MET A 267 12.52 22.96 -6.47
CA MET A 267 11.83 24.23 -6.22
C MET A 267 12.76 25.33 -5.67
N HIS A 268 13.83 24.96 -4.95
CA HIS A 268 14.81 25.91 -4.44
C HIS A 268 15.68 26.52 -5.55
N TYR A 269 15.76 25.85 -6.70
CA TYR A 269 16.50 26.31 -7.89
C TYR A 269 15.58 26.98 -8.92
N SER A 270 14.28 27.02 -8.68
CA SER A 270 13.27 27.65 -9.54
C SER A 270 13.10 29.12 -9.18
N GLU A 271 12.74 29.95 -10.16
CA GLU A 271 12.28 31.33 -9.90
C GLU A 271 10.85 31.38 -9.31
N ILE A 272 10.18 30.23 -9.27
CA ILE A 272 8.82 30.05 -8.77
C ILE A 272 8.88 29.25 -7.46
N HIS A 273 8.57 29.91 -6.36
CA HIS A 273 8.51 29.27 -5.04
C HIS A 273 7.07 29.16 -4.53
N GLY A 274 6.82 28.15 -3.68
CA GLY A 274 5.56 28.00 -2.98
C GLY A 274 4.40 27.57 -3.86
N LEU A 275 3.22 28.13 -3.61
CA LEU A 275 1.96 27.66 -4.20
C LEU A 275 1.91 27.64 -5.75
N PRO A 276 2.48 28.62 -6.49
CA PRO A 276 2.51 28.52 -7.95
C PRO A 276 3.36 27.37 -8.49
N PHE A 277 4.36 26.89 -7.73
CA PHE A 277 5.20 25.75 -8.14
C PHE A 277 4.41 24.43 -8.24
N VAL A 278 3.26 24.32 -7.56
CA VAL A 278 2.38 23.15 -7.61
C VAL A 278 1.96 22.83 -9.06
N ILE A 279 1.74 23.86 -9.88
CA ILE A 279 1.34 23.68 -11.29
C ILE A 279 2.51 23.10 -12.10
N SER A 280 3.71 23.70 -11.98
CA SER A 280 4.94 23.20 -12.61
C SER A 280 5.25 21.76 -12.21
N PHE A 281 5.14 21.45 -10.91
CA PHE A 281 5.31 20.10 -10.38
C PHE A 281 4.32 19.11 -11.01
N ALA A 282 3.03 19.45 -11.06
CA ALA A 282 1.99 18.55 -11.56
C ALA A 282 2.09 18.32 -13.07
N ILE A 283 2.42 19.35 -13.85
CA ILE A 283 2.72 19.23 -15.29
C ILE A 283 3.93 18.33 -15.49
N GLY A 284 5.02 18.58 -14.76
CA GLY A 284 6.24 17.79 -14.83
C GLY A 284 6.02 16.31 -14.51
N ALA A 285 5.30 16.03 -13.41
CA ALA A 285 4.92 14.67 -13.04
C ALA A 285 4.05 13.98 -14.11
N SER A 286 3.15 14.72 -14.77
CA SER A 286 2.30 14.21 -15.85
C SER A 286 3.11 13.86 -17.09
N ILE A 287 4.04 14.72 -17.48
CA ILE A 287 4.96 14.47 -18.60
C ILE A 287 5.80 13.23 -18.32
N VAL A 288 6.41 13.12 -17.13
CA VAL A 288 7.22 11.95 -16.75
C VAL A 288 6.38 10.67 -16.74
N THR A 289 5.15 10.73 -16.21
CA THR A 289 4.25 9.57 -16.19
C THR A 289 3.89 9.12 -17.61
N ALA A 290 3.56 10.04 -18.51
CA ALA A 290 3.29 9.75 -19.91
C ALA A 290 4.53 9.17 -20.62
N THR A 291 5.71 9.72 -20.36
CA THR A 291 6.98 9.21 -20.92
C THR A 291 7.28 7.79 -20.46
N ILE A 292 7.08 7.45 -19.18
CA ILE A 292 7.31 6.08 -18.69
C ILE A 292 6.31 5.10 -19.34
N TRP A 293 5.03 5.49 -19.52
CA TRP A 293 4.06 4.70 -20.28
C TRP A 293 4.49 4.48 -21.73
N LEU A 294 4.96 5.54 -22.39
CA LEU A 294 5.45 5.48 -23.76
C LEU A 294 6.65 4.54 -23.86
N LEU A 295 7.64 4.67 -22.98
CA LEU A 295 8.81 3.78 -22.94
C LEU A 295 8.42 2.32 -22.69
N ARG A 296 7.47 2.07 -21.78
CA ARG A 296 6.94 0.72 -21.52
C ARG A 296 6.27 0.15 -22.76
N PHE A 297 5.44 0.94 -23.45
CA PHE A 297 4.79 0.53 -24.69
C PHE A 297 5.82 0.24 -25.79
N LEU A 298 6.81 1.12 -25.99
CA LEU A 298 7.88 0.94 -26.98
C LEU A 298 8.73 -0.30 -26.69
N TYR A 299 9.03 -0.58 -25.42
CA TYR A 299 9.72 -1.81 -25.02
C TYR A 299 8.91 -3.06 -25.39
N HIS A 300 7.60 -3.08 -25.12
CA HIS A 300 6.73 -4.18 -25.52
C HIS A 300 6.59 -4.30 -27.04
N LEU A 301 6.57 -3.18 -27.77
CA LEU A 301 6.52 -3.15 -29.23
C LEU A 301 7.80 -3.74 -29.84
N GLN A 302 8.97 -3.37 -29.32
CA GLN A 302 10.25 -3.94 -29.75
C GLN A 302 10.35 -5.44 -29.45
N ARG A 303 9.84 -5.88 -28.30
CA ARG A 303 9.91 -7.29 -27.89
C ARG A 303 8.92 -8.20 -28.62
N LEU A 304 7.72 -7.71 -28.93
CA LEU A 304 6.62 -8.51 -29.48
C LEU A 304 6.42 -8.30 -30.99
N GLY A 305 7.03 -7.27 -31.59
CA GLY A 305 6.98 -6.97 -33.01
C GLY A 305 5.63 -6.46 -33.54
N ASN A 306 4.55 -6.60 -32.77
CA ASN A 306 3.18 -6.30 -33.17
C ASN A 306 2.52 -5.28 -32.24
N PHE A 307 1.90 -4.25 -32.82
CA PHE A 307 1.21 -3.19 -32.08
C PHE A 307 0.11 -3.73 -31.14
N GLN A 308 -0.75 -4.61 -31.65
CA GLN A 308 -1.86 -5.16 -30.87
C GLN A 308 -1.37 -5.98 -29.67
N SER A 309 -0.33 -6.79 -29.86
CA SER A 309 0.28 -7.58 -28.79
C SER A 309 0.95 -6.68 -27.74
N ALA A 310 1.60 -5.59 -28.16
CA ALA A 310 2.20 -4.62 -27.26
C ALA A 310 1.17 -3.87 -26.42
N TRP A 311 0.05 -3.48 -27.03
CA TRP A 311 -1.07 -2.84 -26.32
C TRP A 311 -1.71 -3.78 -25.30
N ASN A 312 -2.00 -5.02 -25.71
CA ASN A 312 -2.58 -6.04 -24.84
C ASN A 312 -1.64 -6.48 -23.70
N ALA A 313 -0.32 -6.27 -23.83
CA ALA A 313 0.66 -6.53 -22.78
C ALA A 313 0.70 -5.45 -21.69
N LEU A 314 0.12 -4.27 -21.94
CA LEU A 314 0.03 -3.23 -20.92
C LEU A 314 -1.01 -3.63 -19.85
N PRO A 315 -0.74 -3.33 -18.57
CA PRO A 315 -1.67 -3.65 -17.50
C PRO A 315 -2.95 -2.81 -17.65
N SER A 316 -4.09 -3.42 -17.35
CA SER A 316 -5.38 -2.73 -17.40
C SER A 316 -5.47 -1.66 -16.31
N PHE A 317 -6.10 -0.54 -16.64
CA PHE A 317 -6.35 0.53 -15.69
C PHE A 317 -7.46 0.17 -14.69
N HIS A 318 -8.26 -0.86 -14.96
CA HIS A 318 -9.38 -1.30 -14.13
C HIS A 318 -10.31 -0.14 -13.70
N LEU A 319 -10.64 0.74 -14.65
CA LEU A 319 -11.36 2.01 -14.43
C LEU A 319 -12.60 1.86 -13.54
N ARG A 320 -13.42 0.82 -13.77
CA ARG A 320 -14.67 0.61 -13.02
C ARG A 320 -14.46 0.36 -11.52
N VAL A 321 -13.32 -0.23 -11.15
CA VAL A 321 -13.00 -0.57 -9.75
C VAL A 321 -12.11 0.50 -9.12
N MET A 322 -11.19 1.07 -9.90
CA MET A 322 -10.12 1.94 -9.41
C MET A 322 -10.39 3.43 -9.57
N CYS A 323 -11.39 3.84 -10.36
CA CYS A 323 -11.66 5.27 -10.57
C CYS A 323 -11.96 5.98 -9.25
N ILE A 324 -12.89 5.47 -8.43
CA ILE A 324 -13.26 6.12 -7.15
C ILE A 324 -12.13 6.03 -6.11
N PRO A 325 -11.59 4.83 -5.78
CA PRO A 325 -10.51 4.74 -4.78
C PRO A 325 -9.25 5.48 -5.21
N GLY A 326 -8.90 5.44 -6.50
CA GLY A 326 -7.79 6.16 -7.09
C GLY A 326 -8.00 7.67 -7.06
N ALA A 327 -9.21 8.15 -7.37
CA ALA A 327 -9.55 9.57 -7.30
C ALA A 327 -9.46 10.11 -5.86
N ILE A 328 -10.00 9.39 -4.87
CA ILE A 328 -9.95 9.80 -3.47
C ILE A 328 -8.49 9.82 -2.98
N ALA A 329 -7.74 8.74 -3.22
CA ALA A 329 -6.33 8.67 -2.83
C ALA A 329 -5.50 9.77 -3.50
N GLY A 330 -5.69 9.99 -4.80
CA GLY A 330 -5.02 11.04 -5.55
C GLY A 330 -5.34 12.44 -5.02
N THR A 331 -6.61 12.73 -4.73
CA THR A 331 -7.03 14.03 -4.17
C THR A 331 -6.46 14.27 -2.77
N LEU A 332 -6.52 13.27 -1.89
CA LEU A 332 -5.91 13.35 -0.56
C LEU A 332 -4.40 13.58 -0.67
N TRP A 333 -3.75 12.92 -1.63
CA TRP A 333 -2.34 13.15 -1.89
C TRP A 333 -2.07 14.57 -2.39
N SER A 334 -2.86 15.11 -3.32
CA SER A 334 -2.71 16.49 -3.81
C SER A 334 -2.84 17.53 -2.70
N ILE A 335 -3.83 17.37 -1.81
CA ILE A 335 -4.03 18.26 -0.65
C ILE A 335 -2.80 18.21 0.27
N GLY A 336 -2.26 17.01 0.48
CA GLY A 336 -1.02 16.83 1.22
C GLY A 336 0.16 17.52 0.53
N ASN A 337 0.28 17.40 -0.79
CA ASN A 337 1.38 17.97 -1.58
C ASN A 337 1.40 19.49 -1.57
N VAL A 338 0.23 20.13 -1.68
CA VAL A 338 0.10 21.59 -1.51
C VAL A 338 0.57 22.00 -0.12
N ALA A 339 0.12 21.28 0.92
CA ALA A 339 0.51 21.57 2.29
C ALA A 339 2.01 21.34 2.55
N SER A 340 2.64 20.34 1.92
CA SER A 340 4.08 20.13 2.05
C SER A 340 4.89 21.18 1.33
N ILE A 341 4.47 21.62 0.15
CA ILE A 341 5.13 22.73 -0.56
C ILE A 341 5.06 24.01 0.28
N LEU A 342 3.90 24.33 0.87
CA LEU A 342 3.78 25.46 1.79
C LEU A 342 4.66 25.28 3.04
N ALA A 343 4.69 24.09 3.64
CA ALA A 343 5.53 23.81 4.80
C ALA A 343 7.01 24.02 4.48
N VAL A 344 7.51 23.49 3.36
CA VAL A 344 8.90 23.68 2.91
C VAL A 344 9.20 25.16 2.60
N THR A 345 8.26 25.87 1.97
CA THR A 345 8.45 27.29 1.62
C THR A 345 8.59 28.17 2.85
N TYR A 346 7.85 27.89 3.93
CA TYR A 346 7.86 28.72 5.13
C TYR A 346 8.82 28.26 6.23
N LEU A 347 9.12 26.95 6.32
CA LEU A 347 9.94 26.37 7.39
C LEU A 347 11.32 25.89 6.90
N GLY A 348 11.57 25.88 5.59
CA GLY A 348 12.73 25.23 4.98
C GLY A 348 12.50 23.74 4.68
N GLU A 349 13.40 23.18 3.87
CA GLU A 349 13.38 21.79 3.43
C GLU A 349 13.51 20.82 4.62
N GLY A 350 14.46 21.06 5.53
CA GLY A 350 14.71 20.15 6.66
C GLY A 350 13.54 20.09 7.65
N ILE A 351 13.11 21.27 8.13
CA ILE A 351 12.08 21.37 9.17
C ILE A 351 10.69 21.15 8.57
N GLY A 352 10.40 21.72 7.41
CA GLY A 352 9.14 21.54 6.71
C GLY A 352 8.84 20.06 6.43
N MET A 353 9.81 19.31 5.90
CA MET A 353 9.64 17.89 5.63
C MET A 353 9.52 17.03 6.90
N SER A 354 10.13 17.47 8.00
CA SER A 354 9.98 16.82 9.31
C SER A 354 8.56 16.97 9.87
N VAL A 355 7.96 18.16 9.75
CA VAL A 355 6.56 18.40 10.12
C VAL A 355 5.62 17.55 9.25
N VAL A 356 5.89 17.47 7.95
CA VAL A 356 5.12 16.65 7.00
C VAL A 356 5.09 15.17 7.40
N GLN A 357 6.17 14.63 7.99
CA GLN A 357 6.21 13.24 8.44
C GLN A 357 5.30 12.91 9.62
N SER A 358 4.73 13.91 10.32
CA SER A 358 3.66 13.64 11.29
C SER A 358 2.43 12.94 10.65
N ALA A 359 2.29 12.98 9.32
CA ALA A 359 1.35 12.17 8.56
C ALA A 359 1.48 10.65 8.85
N MET A 360 2.68 10.16 9.19
CA MET A 360 2.91 8.78 9.60
C MET A 360 2.06 8.37 10.80
N MET A 361 1.84 9.28 11.76
CA MET A 361 1.03 9.01 12.94
C MET A 361 -0.41 8.71 12.56
N VAL A 362 -0.96 9.51 11.64
CA VAL A 362 -2.31 9.32 11.11
C VAL A 362 -2.39 7.99 10.34
N SER A 363 -1.39 7.67 9.52
CA SER A 363 -1.33 6.37 8.85
C SER A 363 -1.26 5.20 9.82
N GLY A 364 -0.52 5.33 10.93
CA GLY A 364 -0.44 4.30 11.96
C GLY A 364 -1.73 4.14 12.75
N LEU A 365 -2.48 5.23 13.00
CA LEU A 365 -3.82 5.16 13.59
C LEU A 365 -4.79 4.37 12.70
N TRP A 366 -4.77 4.58 11.39
CA TRP A 366 -5.52 3.72 10.45
C TRP A 366 -5.06 2.25 10.51
N GLY A 367 -3.76 2.02 10.66
CA GLY A 367 -3.17 0.69 10.88
C GLY A 367 -3.66 -0.01 12.15
N ILE A 368 -3.82 0.73 13.25
CA ILE A 368 -4.30 0.22 14.55
C ILE A 368 -5.81 0.03 14.54
N LEU A 369 -6.57 1.08 14.20
CA LEU A 369 -8.02 1.14 14.40
C LEU A 369 -8.80 0.40 13.30
N TYR A 370 -8.41 0.58 12.04
CA TYR A 370 -9.17 0.09 10.89
C TYR A 370 -8.60 -1.21 10.33
N PHE A 371 -7.32 -1.22 9.95
CA PHE A 371 -6.70 -2.41 9.35
C PHE A 371 -6.28 -3.47 10.36
N LYS A 372 -6.20 -3.12 11.65
CA LYS A 372 -5.76 -3.99 12.75
C LYS A 372 -4.45 -4.72 12.41
N GLU A 373 -3.52 -4.00 11.77
CA GLU A 373 -2.17 -4.47 11.42
C GLU A 373 -1.25 -4.50 12.64
N ILE A 374 -1.49 -3.59 13.60
CA ILE A 374 -0.74 -3.50 14.86
C ILE A 374 -1.59 -4.15 15.95
N ARG A 375 -1.23 -5.37 16.38
CA ARG A 375 -1.97 -6.14 17.38
C ARG A 375 -1.16 -6.31 18.66
N GLY A 376 -1.90 -6.40 19.77
CA GLY A 376 -1.35 -6.58 21.12
C GLY A 376 -1.12 -5.24 21.83
N MET A 377 -1.59 -5.16 23.08
CA MET A 377 -1.49 -3.94 23.91
C MET A 377 -0.05 -3.47 24.07
N TYR A 378 0.91 -4.40 24.16
CA TYR A 378 2.33 -4.06 24.24
C TYR A 378 2.82 -3.29 23.00
N ASN A 379 2.52 -3.78 21.79
CA ASN A 379 2.96 -3.13 20.55
C ASN A 379 2.27 -1.78 20.37
N ILE A 380 0.98 -1.69 20.70
CA ILE A 380 0.21 -0.45 20.62
C ILE A 380 0.76 0.59 21.60
N PHE A 381 1.02 0.20 22.85
CA PHE A 381 1.58 1.10 23.87
C PHE A 381 2.93 1.67 23.42
N TRP A 382 3.87 0.81 23.02
CA TRP A 382 5.19 1.27 22.57
C TRP A 382 5.15 2.05 21.26
N TRP A 383 4.19 1.76 20.38
CA TRP A 383 3.93 2.58 19.21
C TRP A 383 3.51 4.00 19.59
N PHE A 384 2.62 4.16 20.59
CA PHE A 384 2.23 5.48 21.10
C PHE A 384 3.40 6.21 21.78
N VAL A 385 4.23 5.49 22.55
CA VAL A 385 5.45 6.09 23.13
C VAL A 385 6.36 6.63 22.03
N ALA A 386 6.60 5.86 20.97
CA ALA A 386 7.40 6.29 19.82
C ALA A 386 6.77 7.49 19.09
N ALA A 387 5.44 7.50 18.94
CA ALA A 387 4.70 8.62 18.36
C ALA A 387 4.84 9.91 19.20
N CYS A 388 4.79 9.81 20.54
CA CYS A 388 5.03 10.92 21.44
C CYS A 388 6.46 11.47 21.29
N ILE A 389 7.46 10.59 21.20
CA ILE A 389 8.86 10.98 20.95
C ILE A 389 8.98 11.75 19.63
N THR A 390 8.34 11.27 18.55
CA THR A 390 8.29 11.96 17.25
C THR A 390 7.67 13.35 17.38
N LEU A 391 6.54 13.50 18.07
CA LEU A 391 5.89 14.80 18.26
C LEU A 391 6.77 15.79 19.02
N VAL A 392 7.36 15.34 20.15
CA VAL A 392 8.28 16.17 20.94
C VAL A 392 9.47 16.59 20.09
N SER A 393 10.01 15.70 19.27
CA SER A 393 11.13 16.01 18.36
C SER A 393 10.74 17.07 17.31
N ILE A 394 9.55 16.97 16.72
CA ILE A 394 9.06 17.96 15.74
C ILE A 394 8.87 19.33 16.41
N ILE A 395 8.30 19.37 17.61
CA ILE A 395 8.13 20.62 18.38
C ILE A 395 9.49 21.23 18.71
N PHE A 396 10.43 20.41 19.20
CA PHE A 396 11.77 20.86 19.53
C PHE A 396 12.51 21.40 18.30
N LEU A 397 12.41 20.70 17.17
CA LEU A 397 12.96 21.14 15.90
C LEU A 397 12.33 22.46 15.41
N SER A 398 11.02 22.61 15.58
CA SER A 398 10.32 23.85 15.24
C SER A 398 10.77 25.04 16.10
N HIS A 399 11.20 24.81 17.34
CA HIS A 399 11.76 25.86 18.20
C HIS A 399 13.19 26.26 17.82
N GLU A 400 13.95 25.35 17.21
CA GLU A 400 15.31 25.61 16.71
C GLU A 400 15.32 26.36 15.37
N HIS A 401 14.17 26.47 14.71
CA HIS A 401 14.01 27.24 13.48
C HIS A 401 14.20 28.73 13.76
N GLU A 402 15.24 29.32 13.18
CA GLU A 402 15.31 30.76 13.03
C GLU A 402 14.51 31.14 11.78
N ALA A 403 13.48 31.98 11.96
CA ALA A 403 12.63 32.40 10.86
C ALA A 403 13.49 32.91 9.70
N ILE A 404 13.23 32.39 8.50
CA ILE A 404 13.89 32.84 7.27
C ILE A 404 13.63 34.34 7.15
N LYS A 405 14.68 35.15 7.37
CA LYS A 405 14.65 36.56 7.00
C LYS A 405 14.62 36.58 5.48
N ASN A 406 13.43 36.76 4.90
CA ASN A 406 13.31 37.03 3.48
C ASN A 406 14.25 38.20 3.13
N PRO A 407 15.12 38.07 2.11
CA PRO A 407 15.84 39.22 1.58
C PRO A 407 14.89 40.26 0.98
#